data_AF-A0A2W7RNJ3-F1
#
_entry.id   AF-A0A2W7RNJ3-F1
#
_cell.length_a   1.000
_cell.length_b   1.000
_cell.length_c   1.000
_cell.angle_alpha   90.00
_cell.angle_beta   90.00
_cell.angle_gamma   90.00
#
_symmetry.space_group_name_H-M   'P 1'
#
loop_
_entity.id
_entity.type
_entity.pdbx_description
1 polymer ?
#
loop_
_entity_poly.entity_id
_entity_poly.type
_entity_poly.pdbx_seq_one_letter_code
_entity_poly.pdbx_strand_id
1 'polypeptide(L)'
;MLAPIHPSEQELISSILLAHNQEEVKQKIDVFMELLNELGTSENEIKKILNNIQSHLDSCNPFNYDAQQWSNIKMADIYCYEIYQAMFGVQYS
;
A
#
# COMPACT_ATOMS: atom_id res chain seq x y z
N MET A 1 16.08 -24.67 -1.81
CA MET A 1 15.38 -23.54 -2.46
C MET A 1 14.93 -22.63 -1.34
N LEU A 2 15.46 -21.40 -1.27
CA LEU A 2 14.98 -20.41 -0.30
C LEU A 2 13.55 -20.04 -0.71
N ALA A 3 12.61 -20.08 0.23
CA ALA A 3 11.26 -19.57 -0.03
C ALA A 3 11.38 -18.10 -0.45
N PRO A 4 10.65 -17.65 -1.50
CA PRO A 4 10.59 -16.24 -1.82
C PRO A 4 10.14 -15.46 -0.58
N ILE A 5 10.91 -14.45 -0.21
CA ILE A 5 10.52 -13.53 0.86
C ILE A 5 9.33 -12.74 0.30
N HIS A 6 8.12 -13.05 0.77
CA HIS A 6 6.96 -12.24 0.44
C HIS A 6 7.16 -10.85 1.07
N PRO A 7 6.96 -9.76 0.31
CA PRO A 7 7.09 -8.42 0.85
C PRO A 7 6.05 -8.24 1.97
N SER A 8 6.48 -7.72 3.13
CA SER A 8 5.62 -7.63 4.31
C SER A 8 4.75 -6.38 4.25
N GLU A 9 3.45 -6.53 4.47
CA GLU A 9 2.51 -5.42 4.65
C GLU A 9 3.00 -4.43 5.72
N GLN A 10 3.61 -4.94 6.80
CA GLN A 10 4.14 -4.13 7.90
C GLN A 10 5.38 -3.32 7.49
N GLU A 11 6.21 -3.87 6.60
CA GLU A 11 7.38 -3.14 6.07
C GLU A 11 6.92 -1.99 5.18
N LEU A 12 5.91 -2.23 4.32
CA LEU A 12 5.31 -1.17 3.52
C LEU A 12 4.72 -0.07 4.41
N ILE A 13 3.90 -0.41 5.41
CA ILE A 13 3.30 0.56 6.33
C ILE A 13 4.37 1.38 7.04
N SER A 14 5.42 0.72 7.54
CA SER A 14 6.55 1.42 8.18
C SER A 14 7.24 2.38 7.21
N SER A 15 7.43 1.98 5.95
CA SER A 15 8.03 2.83 4.93
C SER A 15 7.15 4.04 4.56
N ILE A 16 5.82 3.88 4.57
CA ILE A 16 4.86 4.98 4.36
C ILE A 16 4.96 6.00 5.49
N LEU A 17 5.06 5.55 6.73
CA LEU A 17 5.19 6.44 7.89
C LEU A 17 6.51 7.21 7.90
N LEU A 18 7.57 6.65 7.33
CA LEU A 18 8.90 7.27 7.26
C LEU A 18 9.12 8.13 6.01
N ALA A 19 8.22 8.07 5.02
CA ALA A 19 8.34 8.81 3.78
C ALA A 19 8.35 10.33 4.01
N HIS A 20 9.22 11.04 3.30
CA HIS A 20 9.38 12.48 3.47
C HIS A 20 8.29 13.30 2.80
N ASN A 21 7.56 12.72 1.83
CA ASN A 21 6.47 13.36 1.11
C ASN A 21 5.54 12.32 0.46
N GLN A 22 4.43 12.80 -0.10
CA GLN A 22 3.39 11.97 -0.71
C GLN A 22 3.84 11.30 -2.02
N GLU A 23 4.83 11.86 -2.71
CA GLU A 23 5.40 11.25 -3.91
C GLU A 23 6.23 10.01 -3.54
N GLU A 24 7.02 10.10 -2.47
CA GLU A 24 7.73 8.94 -1.94
C GLU A 24 6.77 7.84 -1.48
N VAL A 25 5.63 8.19 -0.87
CA VAL A 25 4.58 7.21 -0.52
C VAL A 25 4.12 6.41 -1.74
N LYS A 26 3.83 7.09 -2.86
CA LYS A 26 3.45 6.41 -4.12
C LYS A 26 4.55 5.49 -4.60
N GLN A 27 5.79 5.97 -4.63
CA GLN A 27 6.95 5.15 -5.04
C GLN A 27 7.12 3.90 -4.18
N LYS A 28 6.92 3.97 -2.85
CA LYS A 28 6.98 2.77 -1.99
C LYS A 28 5.90 1.76 -2.35
N ILE A 29 4.68 2.23 -2.61
CA ILE A 29 3.55 1.38 -2.99
C ILE A 29 3.79 0.77 -4.38
N ASP A 30 4.28 1.55 -5.35
CA ASP A 30 4.60 1.07 -6.70
C ASP A 30 5.65 -0.05 -6.64
N VAL A 31 6.76 0.16 -5.93
CA VAL A 31 7.81 -0.85 -5.74
C VAL A 31 7.24 -2.11 -5.08
N PHE A 32 6.37 -1.95 -4.08
CA PHE A 32 5.72 -3.09 -3.43
C PHE A 32 4.83 -3.88 -4.41
N MET A 33 4.07 -3.18 -5.26
CA MET A 33 3.24 -3.81 -6.29
C MET A 33 4.08 -4.49 -7.38
N GLU A 34 5.18 -3.89 -7.80
CA GLU A 34 6.16 -4.50 -8.71
C GLU A 34 6.73 -5.79 -8.13
N LEU A 35 7.13 -5.79 -6.86
CA LEU A 35 7.61 -7.00 -6.16
C LEU A 35 6.54 -8.10 -6.12
N LEU A 36 5.28 -7.77 -5.84
CA LEU A 36 4.19 -8.75 -5.87
C LEU A 36 4.02 -9.36 -7.27
N ASN A 37 4.13 -8.55 -8.32
CA ASN A 37 4.05 -9.00 -9.70
C ASN A 37 5.25 -9.89 -10.08
N GLU A 38 6.47 -9.53 -9.70
CA GLU A 38 7.69 -10.33 -9.94
C GLU A 38 7.63 -11.70 -9.25
N LEU A 39 7.02 -11.76 -8.06
CA LEU A 39 6.78 -13.02 -7.35
C LEU A 39 5.65 -13.86 -7.96
N GLY A 40 4.95 -13.36 -8.98
CA GLY A 40 3.82 -14.05 -9.59
C GLY A 40 2.61 -14.14 -8.66
N THR A 41 2.45 -13.18 -7.75
CA THR A 41 1.32 -13.13 -6.81
C THR A 41 0.02 -13.03 -7.60
N SER A 42 -0.97 -13.87 -7.26
CA SER A 42 -2.24 -13.86 -7.98
C SER A 42 -3.01 -12.56 -7.74
N GLU A 43 -3.80 -12.13 -8.72
CA GLU A 43 -4.63 -10.92 -8.60
C GLU A 43 -5.54 -10.92 -7.36
N ASN A 44 -6.13 -12.09 -7.03
CA ASN A 44 -6.96 -12.26 -5.84
C ASN A 44 -6.18 -12.07 -4.53
N GLU A 45 -4.93 -12.52 -4.51
CA GLU A 45 -4.05 -12.36 -3.35
C GLU A 45 -3.57 -10.92 -3.21
N ILE A 46 -3.22 -10.25 -4.31
CA ILE A 46 -2.94 -8.81 -4.34
C ILE A 46 -4.15 -8.01 -3.81
N LYS A 47 -5.38 -8.33 -4.25
CA LYS A 47 -6.61 -7.71 -3.75
C LYS A 47 -6.78 -7.89 -2.23
N LYS A 48 -6.46 -9.08 -1.71
CA LYS A 48 -6.50 -9.36 -0.27
C LYS A 48 -5.46 -8.53 0.49
N ILE A 49 -4.24 -8.44 -0.03
CA ILE A 49 -3.15 -7.64 0.55
C ILE A 49 -3.54 -6.15 0.60
N LEU A 50 -4.05 -5.60 -0.51
CA LEU A 50 -4.53 -4.21 -0.56
C LEU A 50 -5.63 -3.95 0.47
N ASN A 51 -6.62 -4.84 0.58
CA ASN A 51 -7.68 -4.73 1.59
C ASN A 51 -7.14 -4.76 3.03
N ASN A 52 -6.14 -5.59 3.31
CA ASN A 52 -5.50 -5.65 4.63
C ASN A 52 -4.78 -4.33 4.95
N ILE A 53 -4.03 -3.79 3.98
CA ILE A 53 -3.34 -2.50 4.11
C ILE A 53 -4.37 -1.40 4.38
N GLN A 54 -5.43 -1.30 3.59
CA GLN A 54 -6.48 -0.29 3.79
C GLN A 54 -7.14 -0.43 5.15
N SER A 55 -7.50 -1.65 5.57
CA SER A 55 -8.07 -1.90 6.89
C SER A 55 -7.13 -1.44 8.03
N HIS A 56 -5.81 -1.61 7.84
CA HIS A 56 -4.82 -1.11 8.79
C HIS A 56 -4.79 0.42 8.81
N LEU A 57 -4.74 1.07 7.64
CA LEU A 57 -4.72 2.53 7.51
C LEU A 57 -5.99 3.17 8.08
N ASP A 58 -7.15 2.55 7.91
CA ASP A 58 -8.43 2.98 8.49
C ASP A 58 -8.45 2.86 10.03
N SER A 59 -7.69 1.91 10.58
CA SER A 59 -7.57 1.74 12.03
C SER A 59 -6.64 2.75 12.70
N CYS A 60 -5.83 3.49 11.91
CA CYS A 60 -4.91 4.49 12.43
C CYS A 60 -5.64 5.65 13.09
N ASN A 61 -5.30 5.94 14.34
CA ASN A 61 -5.81 7.12 15.05
C ASN A 61 -4.95 8.35 14.71
N PRO A 62 -5.53 9.44 14.15
CA PRO A 62 -4.77 10.64 13.77
C PRO A 62 -3.98 11.29 14.91
N PHE A 63 -4.39 11.11 16.16
CA PHE A 63 -3.70 11.70 17.32
C PHE A 63 -2.38 11.00 17.68
N ASN A 64 -2.09 9.85 17.08
CA ASN A 64 -0.84 9.11 17.30
C ASN A 64 0.26 9.47 16.29
N TYR A 65 -0.03 10.32 15.31
CA TYR A 65 0.85 10.62 14.19
C TYR A 65 1.03 12.12 14.05
N ASP A 66 2.21 12.54 13.59
CA ASP A 66 2.40 13.93 13.19
C ASP A 66 1.66 14.26 11.87
N ALA A 67 1.64 15.54 11.51
CA ALA A 67 0.92 15.99 10.31
C ALA A 67 1.44 15.38 9.00
N GLN A 68 2.75 15.11 8.90
CA GLN A 68 3.35 14.50 7.71
C GLN A 68 2.98 13.02 7.64
N GLN A 69 3.11 12.30 8.74
CA GLN A 69 2.73 10.89 8.86
C GLN A 69 1.25 10.68 8.56
N TRP A 70 0.37 11.53 9.10
CA TRP A 70 -1.06 11.44 8.81
C TRP A 70 -1.37 11.73 7.34
N SER A 71 -0.71 12.71 6.74
CA SER A 71 -0.82 12.98 5.31
C SER A 71 -0.36 11.79 4.47
N ASN A 72 0.73 11.12 4.86
CA ASN A 72 1.23 9.92 4.20
C ASN A 72 0.24 8.74 4.31
N ILE A 73 -0.35 8.52 5.49
CA ILE A 73 -1.40 7.51 5.71
C ILE A 73 -2.56 7.76 4.74
N LYS A 74 -3.03 9.00 4.62
CA LYS A 74 -4.15 9.33 3.72
C LYS A 74 -3.81 9.22 2.25
N MET A 75 -2.59 9.59 1.86
CA MET A 75 -2.11 9.36 0.51
C MET A 75 -2.07 7.86 0.17
N ALA A 76 -1.55 7.03 1.09
CA ALA A 76 -1.48 5.59 0.89
C ALA A 76 -2.87 4.95 0.76
N ASP A 77 -3.81 5.35 1.61
CA ASP A 77 -5.19 4.86 1.58
C ASP A 77 -5.88 5.14 0.23
N ILE A 78 -5.77 6.39 -0.25
CA ILE A 78 -6.27 6.80 -1.57
C ILE A 78 -5.62 5.98 -2.68
N TYR A 79 -4.29 5.84 -2.65
CA TYR A 79 -3.56 5.18 -3.74
C TYR A 79 -3.83 3.67 -3.78
N CYS A 80 -3.89 3.00 -2.62
CA CYS A 80 -4.30 1.60 -2.54
C CYS A 80 -5.72 1.40 -3.07
N TYR A 81 -6.64 2.32 -2.79
CA TYR A 81 -7.99 2.28 -3.35
C TYR A 81 -7.99 2.43 -4.88
N GLU A 82 -7.22 3.36 -5.43
CA GLU A 82 -7.09 3.55 -6.89
C GLU A 82 -6.56 2.30 -7.59
N ILE A 83 -5.51 1.68 -7.04
CA ILE A 83 -4.95 0.42 -7.56
C ILE A 83 -6.00 -0.69 -7.50
N TYR A 84 -6.67 -0.84 -6.35
CA TYR A 84 -7.72 -1.83 -6.19
C TYR A 84 -8.80 -1.66 -7.26
N GLN A 85 -9.31 -0.45 -7.47
CA GLN A 85 -10.34 -0.18 -8.48
C GLN A 85 -9.87 -0.43 -9.92
N ALA A 86 -8.62 -0.08 -10.24
CA ALA A 86 -8.02 -0.39 -11.54
C ALA A 86 -8.00 -1.89 -11.81
N MET A 87 -7.78 -2.72 -10.79
CA MET A 87 -7.85 -4.19 -10.88
C MET A 87 -9.28 -4.74 -11.02
N PHE A 88 -10.33 -3.95 -10.77
CA PHE A 88 -11.72 -4.33 -11.10
C PHE A 88 -12.15 -3.85 -12.49
N GLY A 89 -11.27 -3.14 -13.23
CA GLY A 89 -11.62 -2.54 -14.51
C GLY A 89 -12.58 -1.35 -14.41
N VAL A 90 -12.72 -0.75 -13.22
CA VAL A 90 -13.54 0.46 -13.03
C VAL A 90 -12.69 1.67 -13.41
N GLN A 91 -12.63 1.97 -14.70
CA GLN A 91 -12.11 3.24 -15.19
C GLN A 91 -13.22 4.30 -15.08
N TYR A 92 -13.10 5.22 -14.13
CA TYR A 92 -13.87 6.46 -14.20
C TYR A 92 -13.31 7.29 -15.36
N SER A 93 -14.14 7.43 -16.41
CA SER A 93 -13.88 8.23 -17.61
C SER A 93 -14.06 9.71 -17.33
#